data_AF-A0A0F9HPX2-F1
#
_entry.id   AF-A0A0F9HPX2-F1
#
_cell.length_a   1.000
_cell.length_b   1.000
_cell.length_c   1.000
_cell.angle_alpha   90.00
_cell.angle_beta   90.00
_cell.angle_gamma   90.00
#
_symmetry.space_group_name_H-M   'P 1'
#
loop_
_entity.id
_entity.type
_entity.pdbx_description
1 polymer ?
#
loop_
_entity_poly.entity_id
_entity_poly.type
_entity_poly.pdbx_seq_one_letter_code
_entity_poly.pdbx_strand_id
1 'polypeptide(L)'
;MLRKIVINTCFGGFGLSDSATELLATAKSCRADEIDHAMSCAVFDSESDLLIYRDDLDLIKIVESLGNAADGFCSQLSVIEIPSDIKWEIEEYDGNEWISERHQTWS
;
A
#
# COMPACT_ATOMS: atom_id res chain seq x y z
N MET A 1 13.81 -11.23 10.62
CA MET A 1 12.36 -10.94 10.75
C MET A 1 11.84 -10.64 9.36
N LEU A 2 10.54 -10.88 9.13
CA LEU A 2 9.89 -10.59 7.84
C LEU A 2 9.06 -9.31 7.93
N ARG A 3 8.97 -8.59 6.82
CA ARG A 3 8.12 -7.42 6.63
C ARG A 3 7.11 -7.74 5.53
N LYS A 4 5.85 -7.35 5.74
CA LYS A 4 4.79 -7.47 4.75
C LYS A 4 4.65 -6.19 3.95
N ILE A 5 4.35 -6.32 2.66
CA ILE A 5 4.15 -5.20 1.74
C ILE A 5 2.97 -5.52 0.82
N VAL A 6 2.10 -4.53 0.59
CA VAL A 6 0.98 -4.64 -0.35
C VAL A 6 1.39 -4.14 -1.73
N ILE A 7 1.22 -5.00 -2.74
CA ILE A 7 1.46 -4.72 -4.15
C ILE A 7 0.20 -4.94 -4.97
N ASN A 8 0.11 -4.27 -6.11
CA ASN A 8 -0.87 -4.56 -7.15
C ASN A 8 -0.29 -5.58 -8.16
N THR A 9 -1.03 -6.63 -8.45
CA THR A 9 -0.65 -7.69 -9.39
C THR A 9 -1.54 -7.69 -10.64
N CYS A 10 -2.19 -6.57 -10.96
CA CYS A 10 -3.09 -6.40 -12.10
C CYS A 10 -2.65 -5.24 -12.99
N PHE A 11 -3.02 -5.31 -14.27
CA PHE A 11 -2.84 -4.20 -15.21
C PHE A 11 -3.94 -3.16 -14.99
N GLY A 12 -3.58 -1.94 -14.59
CA GLY A 12 -4.55 -0.89 -14.23
C GLY A 12 -4.21 -0.04 -13.00
N GLY A 13 -3.12 -0.36 -12.31
CA GLY A 13 -2.58 0.43 -11.20
C GLY A 13 -3.12 0.03 -9.83
N PHE A 14 -2.40 0.44 -8.78
CA PHE A 14 -2.82 0.20 -7.41
C PHE A 14 -4.02 1.09 -7.05
N GLY A 15 -5.07 0.48 -6.52
CA GLY A 15 -6.23 1.22 -6.01
C GLY A 15 -7.00 0.37 -5.00
N LEU A 16 -7.52 1.03 -3.98
CA LEU A 16 -8.40 0.40 -2.99
C LEU A 16 -9.87 0.49 -3.44
N SER A 17 -10.67 -0.50 -3.04
CA SER A 17 -12.12 -0.37 -3.12
C SER A 17 -12.63 0.70 -2.15
N ASP A 18 -13.81 1.27 -2.41
CA ASP A 18 -14.42 2.28 -1.54
C ASP A 18 -14.49 1.81 -0.07
N SER A 19 -14.85 0.53 0.14
CA SER A 19 -14.92 -0.05 1.49
C SER A 19 -13.54 -0.17 2.16
N ALA A 20 -12.49 -0.53 1.42
CA ALA A 20 -11.14 -0.60 1.96
C ALA A 20 -10.60 0.80 2.27
N THR A 21 -10.88 1.79 1.41
CA THR A 21 -10.53 3.20 1.62
C THR A 21 -11.19 3.77 2.87
N GLU A 22 -12.50 3.54 3.06
CA GLU A 22 -13.23 3.98 4.26
C GLU A 22 -12.67 3.36 5.55
N LEU A 23 -12.35 2.06 5.52
CA LEU A 23 -11.75 1.37 6.66
C LEU A 23 -10.35 1.91 6.97
N LEU A 24 -9.54 2.16 5.95
CA LEU A 24 -8.20 2.71 6.12
C LEU A 24 -8.30 4.14 6.68
N ALA A 25 -9.16 4.99 6.11
CA ALA A 25 -9.41 6.35 6.59
C ALA A 25 -9.89 6.36 8.04
N THR A 26 -10.76 5.44 8.43
CA THR A 26 -11.25 5.29 9.81
C THR A 26 -10.11 4.85 10.73
N ALA A 27 -9.35 3.82 10.36
CA ALA A 27 -8.23 3.30 11.14
C ALA A 27 -7.12 4.35 11.38
N LYS A 28 -6.94 5.26 10.41
CA LYS A 28 -6.05 6.41 10.48
C LYS A 28 -6.64 7.55 11.32
N SER A 29 -7.89 7.92 11.10
CA SER A 29 -8.55 8.99 11.87
C SER A 29 -8.62 8.70 13.37
N CYS A 30 -8.70 7.43 13.78
CA CYS A 30 -8.61 7.03 15.19
C CYS A 30 -7.22 7.20 15.82
N ARG A 31 -6.20 7.58 15.04
CA ARG A 31 -4.80 7.85 15.44
C ARG A 31 -4.34 9.24 14.98
N ALA A 32 -5.28 10.19 14.86
CA ALA A 32 -5.05 11.53 14.32
C ALA A 32 -3.95 12.35 15.04
N ASP A 33 -3.53 11.92 16.23
CA ASP A 33 -2.45 12.46 17.04
C ASP A 33 -1.03 12.08 16.55
N GLU A 34 -0.88 11.11 15.63
CA GLU A 34 0.40 10.65 15.08
C GLU A 34 0.55 10.84 13.54
N ILE A 35 -0.47 11.39 12.86
CA ILE A 35 -0.50 11.42 11.40
C ILE A 35 -0.02 12.77 10.87
N ASP A 36 1.00 12.73 10.00
CA ASP A 36 1.41 13.89 9.21
C ASP A 36 0.22 14.42 8.40
N HIS A 37 -0.04 15.72 8.48
CA HIS A 37 -1.27 16.34 7.97
C HIS A 37 -1.50 16.07 6.47
N ALA A 38 -0.42 15.81 5.72
CA ALA A 38 -0.46 15.40 4.31
C ALA A 38 -1.13 14.02 4.08
N MET A 39 -0.89 13.05 4.97
CA MET A 39 -1.49 11.71 4.89
C MET A 39 -2.97 11.72 5.28
N SER A 40 -3.38 12.63 6.17
CA SER A 40 -4.80 12.85 6.46
C SER A 40 -5.57 13.37 5.25
N CYS A 41 -4.95 14.15 4.36
CA CYS A 41 -5.58 14.64 3.12
C CYS A 41 -5.55 13.60 2.00
N ALA A 42 -4.55 12.73 2.00
CA ALA A 42 -4.35 11.70 0.98
C ALA A 42 -5.46 10.63 0.91
N VAL A 43 -6.19 10.41 1.99
CA VAL A 43 -7.27 9.40 2.00
C VAL A 43 -8.60 9.95 1.48
N PHE A 44 -8.68 11.25 1.17
CA PHE A 44 -9.94 11.93 0.77
C PHE A 44 -9.98 12.43 -0.68
N ASP A 45 -8.91 12.24 -1.45
CA ASP A 45 -8.87 12.63 -2.87
C ASP A 45 -8.47 11.41 -3.72
N SER A 46 -9.22 11.13 -4.78
CA SER A 46 -9.05 9.95 -5.64
C SER A 46 -7.71 9.90 -6.38
N GLU A 47 -6.94 10.98 -6.33
CA GLU A 47 -5.61 11.13 -6.94
C GLU A 47 -4.45 10.72 -6.01
N SER A 48 -4.74 10.24 -4.79
CA SER A 48 -3.74 10.16 -3.72
C SER A 48 -3.39 8.75 -3.22
N ASP A 49 -3.74 7.71 -4.00
CA ASP A 49 -3.23 6.34 -3.81
C ASP A 49 -1.69 6.26 -3.86
N LEU A 50 -1.04 7.26 -4.47
CA LEU A 50 0.43 7.43 -4.51
C LEU A 50 1.07 7.70 -3.14
N LEU A 51 0.29 8.13 -2.13
CA LEU A 51 0.80 8.44 -0.80
C LEU A 51 0.57 7.31 0.20
N ILE A 52 -0.05 6.19 -0.19
CA ILE A 52 -0.28 5.05 0.69
C ILE A 52 1.04 4.31 0.94
N TYR A 53 1.47 4.29 2.21
CA TYR A 53 2.60 3.45 2.63
C TYR A 53 2.26 1.97 2.48
N ARG A 54 3.00 1.25 1.63
CA ARG A 54 2.69 -0.14 1.29
C ARG A 54 3.04 -1.17 2.36
N ASP A 55 3.86 -0.80 3.34
CA ASP A 55 4.16 -1.61 4.52
C ASP A 55 3.34 -1.20 5.76
N ASP A 56 2.28 -0.40 5.56
CA ASP A 56 1.39 0.02 6.62
C ASP A 56 0.60 -1.16 7.23
N LEU A 57 0.69 -1.31 8.55
CA LEU A 57 0.07 -2.43 9.26
C LEU A 57 -1.46 -2.45 9.14
N ASP A 58 -2.11 -1.30 8.98
CA ASP A 58 -3.56 -1.23 8.82
C ASP A 58 -3.97 -1.60 7.40
N LEU A 59 -3.24 -1.09 6.42
CA LEU A 59 -3.42 -1.47 5.02
C LEU A 59 -3.29 -3.00 4.85
N ILE A 60 -2.21 -3.58 5.38
CA ILE A 60 -1.97 -5.03 5.32
C ILE A 60 -3.13 -5.79 5.94
N LYS A 61 -3.57 -5.40 7.14
CA LYS A 61 -4.71 -6.05 7.82
C LYS A 61 -5.99 -5.96 7.01
N ILE A 62 -6.28 -4.80 6.42
CA ILE A 62 -7.49 -4.58 5.62
C ILE A 62 -7.46 -5.46 4.38
N VAL A 63 -6.36 -5.47 3.64
CA VAL A 63 -6.19 -6.31 2.43
C VAL A 63 -6.27 -7.80 2.79
N GLU A 64 -5.62 -8.24 3.87
CA GLU A 64 -5.73 -9.64 4.33
C GLU A 64 -7.14 -10.02 4.79
N SER A 65 -7.89 -9.07 5.38
CA SER A 65 -9.22 -9.33 5.91
C SER A 65 -10.30 -9.33 4.84
N LEU A 66 -10.22 -8.41 3.88
CA LEU A 66 -11.19 -8.26 2.79
C LEU A 66 -10.85 -9.15 1.59
N GLY A 67 -9.59 -9.53 1.41
CA GLY A 67 -9.12 -10.21 0.20
C GLY A 67 -9.48 -9.41 -1.05
N ASN A 68 -10.06 -10.08 -2.05
CA ASN A 68 -10.46 -9.44 -3.31
C ASN A 68 -11.50 -8.32 -3.15
N ALA A 69 -12.20 -8.24 -2.02
CA ALA A 69 -13.12 -7.12 -1.77
C ALA A 69 -12.38 -5.80 -1.45
N ALA A 70 -11.06 -5.86 -1.21
CA ALA A 70 -10.21 -4.68 -1.11
C ALA A 70 -9.81 -4.09 -2.47
N ASP A 71 -9.99 -4.84 -3.55
CA ASP A 71 -9.52 -4.45 -4.88
C ASP A 71 -10.36 -3.28 -5.44
N GLY A 72 -9.68 -2.20 -5.84
CA GLY A 72 -10.26 -1.13 -6.65
C GLY A 72 -10.58 -1.56 -8.09
N PHE A 73 -11.21 -0.66 -8.86
CA PHE A 73 -11.85 -0.93 -10.16
C PHE A 73 -10.97 -1.67 -11.20
N CYS A 74 -9.65 -1.49 -11.18
CA CYS A 74 -8.70 -2.19 -12.08
C CYS A 74 -7.43 -2.64 -11.33
N SER A 75 -7.59 -3.12 -10.10
CA SER A 75 -6.47 -3.60 -9.28
C SER A 75 -6.68 -5.05 -8.83
N GLN A 76 -5.61 -5.68 -8.40
CA GLN A 76 -5.64 -6.94 -7.67
C GLN A 76 -4.56 -6.90 -6.61
N LEU A 77 -4.94 -6.78 -5.35
CA LEU A 77 -4.01 -6.52 -4.26
C LEU A 77 -3.49 -7.82 -3.65
N SER A 78 -2.18 -7.86 -3.42
CA SER A 78 -1.52 -9.00 -2.81
C SER A 78 -0.55 -8.54 -1.73
N VAL A 79 -0.46 -9.31 -0.64
CA VAL A 79 0.50 -9.09 0.43
C VAL A 79 1.66 -10.05 0.25
N ILE A 80 2.87 -9.51 0.08
CA ILE A 80 4.10 -10.28 -0.01
C ILE A 80 4.96 -10.09 1.23
N GLU A 81 5.90 -11.01 1.47
CA GLU A 81 6.86 -10.94 2.57
C GLU A 81 8.28 -10.78 2.05
N ILE A 82 9.02 -9.83 2.63
CA ILE A 82 10.44 -9.59 2.36
C ILE A 82 11.25 -9.61 3.67
N PRO A 83 12.57 -9.79 3.64
CA PRO A 83 13.42 -9.58 4.81
C PRO A 83 13.28 -8.15 5.37
N SER A 84 13.18 -7.98 6.70
CA SER A 84 12.98 -6.65 7.28
C SER A 84 14.20 -5.73 7.22
N ASP A 85 15.39 -6.30 6.99
CA ASP A 85 16.71 -5.65 7.01
C ASP A 85 17.17 -5.15 5.64
N ILE A 86 16.42 -5.41 4.58
CA ILE A 86 16.72 -4.88 3.24
C ILE A 86 15.98 -3.57 3.00
N LYS A 87 16.65 -2.66 2.29
CA LYS A 87 15.99 -1.49 1.68
C LYS A 87 15.33 -1.96 0.40
N TRP A 88 14.16 -1.42 0.12
CA TRP A 88 13.36 -1.85 -1.02
C TRP A 88 12.72 -0.67 -1.73
N GLU A 89 12.32 -0.90 -2.97
CA GLU A 89 11.52 0.01 -3.77
C GLU A 89 10.48 -0.79 -4.57
N ILE A 90 9.44 -0.10 -5.01
CA ILE A 90 8.41 -0.68 -5.87
C ILE A 90 8.85 -0.43 -7.30
N GLU A 91 8.95 -1.49 -8.08
CA GLU A 91 9.02 -1.41 -9.52
C GLU A 91 7.65 -1.80 -10.09
N GLU A 92 7.30 -1.20 -11.22
CA GLU A 92 6.02 -1.44 -11.87
C GLU A 92 6.19 -1.50 -13.39
N TYR A 93 5.34 -2.29 -14.01
CA TYR A 93 5.12 -2.23 -15.46
C TYR A 93 3.62 -2.36 -15.74
N ASP A 94 3.04 -1.29 -16.28
CA ASP A 94 1.62 -1.19 -16.62
C ASP A 94 0.71 -1.47 -15.40
N GLY A 95 1.17 -1.03 -14.22
CA GLY A 95 0.48 -1.22 -12.96
C GLY A 95 0.74 -2.57 -12.27
N ASN A 96 1.32 -3.55 -12.96
CA ASN A 96 1.75 -4.79 -12.31
C ASN A 96 3.06 -4.55 -11.54
N GLU A 97 2.99 -4.57 -10.22
CA GLU A 97 4.07 -4.19 -9.31
C GLU A 97 4.87 -5.40 -8.81
N TRP A 98 6.15 -5.17 -8.50
CA TRP A 98 6.99 -6.07 -7.71
C TRP A 98 7.93 -5.28 -6.80
N ILE A 99 8.45 -5.94 -5.77
CA ILE A 99 9.42 -5.32 -4.85
C ILE A 99 10.83 -5.67 -5.31
N SER A 100 11.65 -4.64 -5.48
CA SER A 100 13.07 -4.72 -5.83
C SER A 100 13.93 -4.29 -4.65
N GLU A 101 15.07 -4.95 -4.44
CA GLU A 101 16.03 -4.55 -3.42
C GLU A 101 16.77 -3.29 -3.89
N ARG A 102 16.76 -2.25 -3.06
CA ARG A 102 17.49 -1.02 -3.36
C ARG A 102 18.96 -1.17 -2.99
N HIS A 103 19.79 -1.48 -3.98
CA HIS A 103 21.24 -1.59 -3.82
C HIS A 103 21.94 -0.21 -3.71
N GLN A 104 23.08 -0.18 -3.00
CA GLN A 104 23.99 0.97 -2.99
C GLN A 104 25.25 0.63 -3.77
N THR A 105 25.71 1.56 -4.60
CA THR A 105 26.92 1.43 -5.41
C THR A 105 27.96 2.43 -4.93
N TRP A 106 29.21 1.98 -4.78
CA TRP A 106 30.37 2.81 -4.48
C TRP A 106 31.42 2.64 -5.58
N SER A 107 32.17 3.71 -5.88
CA SER A 107 33.26 3.74 -6.87
C SER A 107 34.59 4.04 -6.22
#